data_AF-A0A3M1PX02-F1
#
_entry.id   AF-A0A3M1PX02-F1
#
_cell.length_a   1.000
_cell.length_b   1.000
_cell.length_c   1.000
_cell.angle_alpha   90.00
_cell.angle_beta   90.00
_cell.angle_gamma   90.00
#
_symmetry.space_group_name_H-M   'P 1'
#
loop_
_entity.id
_entity.type
_entity.pdbx_description
1 polymer ?
#
loop_
_entity_poly.entity_id
_entity_poly.type
_entity_poly.pdbx_seq_one_letter_code
_entity_poly.pdbx_strand_id
1 'polypeptide(L)'
;MSSATAKSCPHWELVAALARGELRGPAQRDVERHLERHRACREEFRRLTAGRFPQIENYTIVEQIGKGGFGVVYKAIHHDKERIEALKVLFTKTPLMTSYFENEVHLIAKLRHPHIATLYDAHLSSEPLYYTME
;
A
#
# COMPACT_ATOMS: atom_id res chain seq x y z
N MET A 1 6.02 17.33 15.76
CA MET A 1 7.27 18.09 15.50
C MET A 1 8.27 17.27 14.66
N SER A 2 7.97 16.90 13.40
CA SER A 2 8.95 16.15 12.57
C SER A 2 8.78 16.41 11.06
N SER A 3 8.70 17.68 10.65
CA SER A 3 8.71 18.06 9.21
C SER A 3 10.10 18.52 8.73
N ALA A 4 11.02 18.81 9.67
CA ALA A 4 12.37 19.26 9.35
C ALA A 4 13.26 18.18 8.72
N THR A 5 12.99 16.89 9.00
CA THR A 5 13.81 15.75 8.55
C THR A 5 13.48 15.25 7.15
N ALA A 6 12.25 15.46 6.68
CA ALA A 6 11.87 15.11 5.31
C ALA A 6 12.37 16.16 4.31
N LYS A 7 12.22 17.46 4.64
CA LYS A 7 12.66 18.58 3.77
C LYS A 7 14.18 18.69 3.61
N SER A 8 14.96 18.09 4.51
CA SER A 8 16.41 18.01 4.37
C SER A 8 16.87 16.90 3.43
N CYS A 9 15.99 15.96 3.05
CA CYS A 9 16.31 14.93 2.07
C CYS A 9 16.31 15.53 0.65
N PRO A 10 17.34 15.30 -0.19
CA PRO A 10 17.37 15.84 -1.56
C PRO A 10 16.21 15.34 -2.45
N HIS A 11 15.51 14.27 -2.06
CA HIS A 11 14.36 13.74 -2.79
C HIS A 11 13.04 14.41 -2.38
N TRP A 12 13.02 15.36 -1.44
CA TRP A 12 11.77 15.89 -0.87
C TRP A 12 10.83 16.51 -1.92
N GLU A 13 11.38 17.23 -2.91
CA GLU A 13 10.59 17.84 -3.99
C GLU A 13 9.93 16.79 -4.85
N LEU A 14 10.66 15.71 -5.15
CA LEU A 14 10.17 14.58 -5.92
C LEU A 14 9.11 13.79 -5.14
N VAL A 15 9.28 13.63 -3.83
CA VAL A 15 8.25 13.03 -2.95
C VAL A 15 6.97 13.87 -2.98
N ALA A 16 7.09 15.19 -2.91
CA ALA A 16 5.93 16.09 -3.01
C ALA A 16 5.29 16.04 -4.41
N ALA A 17 6.08 15.95 -5.48
CA ALA A 17 5.59 15.80 -6.86
C ALA A 17 4.87 14.46 -7.05
N LEU A 18 5.39 13.35 -6.50
CA LEU A 18 4.69 12.06 -6.48
C LEU A 18 3.37 12.18 -5.72
N ALA A 19 3.37 12.87 -4.58
CA ALA A 19 2.16 13.09 -3.79
C ALA A 19 1.12 13.94 -4.54
N ARG A 20 1.52 14.81 -5.47
CA ARG A 20 0.60 15.53 -6.36
C ARG A 20 0.20 14.73 -7.60
N GLY A 21 0.79 13.56 -7.82
CA GLY A 21 0.53 12.72 -9.00
C GLY A 21 1.21 13.25 -10.26
N GLU A 22 2.30 14.00 -10.13
CA GLU A 22 3.03 14.64 -11.24
C GLU A 22 4.14 13.75 -11.82
N LEU A 23 4.57 12.70 -11.11
CA LEU A 23 5.61 11.80 -11.56
C LEU A 23 5.03 10.57 -12.26
N ARG A 24 5.72 10.10 -13.31
CA ARG A 24 5.41 8.87 -14.05
C ARG A 24 6.69 8.14 -14.46
N GLY A 25 6.56 6.87 -14.84
CA GLY A 25 7.66 6.12 -15.44
C GLY A 25 8.86 5.93 -14.50
N PRO A 26 10.11 6.05 -15.00
CA PRO A 26 11.31 5.84 -14.19
C PRO A 26 11.38 6.73 -12.94
N ALA A 27 11.09 8.03 -13.07
CA ALA A 27 11.18 8.97 -11.95
C ALA A 27 10.24 8.59 -10.78
N GLN A 28 9.02 8.15 -11.09
CA GLN A 28 8.09 7.63 -10.09
C GLN A 28 8.67 6.39 -9.37
N ARG A 29 9.19 5.41 -10.13
CA ARG A 29 9.79 4.20 -9.55
C ARG A 29 11.00 4.52 -8.66
N ASP A 30 11.78 5.53 -9.00
CA ASP A 30 12.95 5.94 -8.23
C ASP A 30 12.54 6.53 -6.87
N VAL A 31 11.52 7.38 -6.86
CA VAL A 31 10.97 7.92 -5.62
C VAL A 31 10.30 6.83 -4.79
N GLU A 32 9.60 5.88 -5.41
CA GLU A 32 9.00 4.76 -4.69
C GLU A 32 10.04 3.90 -3.98
N ARG A 33 11.16 3.55 -4.65
CA ARG A 33 12.30 2.86 -4.02
C ARG A 33 12.95 3.70 -2.91
N HIS A 34 12.98 5.03 -3.07
CA HIS A 34 13.44 5.91 -2.00
C HIS A 34 12.51 5.84 -0.77
N LEU A 35 11.19 5.82 -0.97
CA LEU A 35 10.21 5.72 0.11
C LEU A 35 10.23 4.37 0.83
N GLU A 36 10.63 3.29 0.17
CA GLU A 36 10.84 1.97 0.83
C GLU A 36 11.84 2.06 1.98
N ARG A 37 12.94 2.81 1.79
CA ARG A 37 14.11 2.82 2.69
C ARG A 37 14.29 4.10 3.49
N HIS A 38 13.55 5.17 3.17
CA HIS A 38 13.69 6.47 3.83
C HIS A 38 12.44 6.85 4.62
N ARG A 39 12.44 6.48 5.90
CA ARG A 39 11.31 6.66 6.83
C ARG A 39 10.73 8.08 6.85
N ALA A 40 11.57 9.12 6.95
CA ALA A 40 11.07 10.49 7.04
C ALA A 40 10.32 10.93 5.77
N CYS A 41 10.79 10.52 4.60
CA CYS A 41 10.10 10.80 3.33
C CYS A 41 8.83 9.96 3.19
N ARG A 42 8.85 8.72 3.65
CA ARG A 42 7.66 7.84 3.70
C ARG A 42 6.55 8.39 4.58
N GLU A 43 6.89 8.89 5.77
CA GLU A 43 5.95 9.52 6.69
C GLU A 43 5.38 10.81 6.11
N GLU A 44 6.23 11.64 5.50
CA GLU A 44 5.79 12.88 4.85
C GLU A 44 4.89 12.60 3.64
N PHE A 45 5.25 11.64 2.79
CA PHE A 45 4.40 11.21 1.68
C PHE A 45 3.04 10.75 2.20
N ARG A 46 3.00 9.84 3.19
CA ARG A 46 1.76 9.35 3.80
C ARG A 46 0.89 10.49 4.33
N ARG A 47 1.51 11.51 4.94
CA ARG A 47 0.82 12.71 5.42
C ARG A 47 0.23 13.53 4.27
N LEU A 48 1.00 13.77 3.21
CA LEU A 48 0.55 14.50 2.02
C LEU A 48 -0.59 13.78 1.29
N THR A 49 -0.64 12.44 1.36
CA THR A 49 -1.65 11.63 0.69
C THR A 49 -2.80 11.18 1.59
N ALA A 50 -2.85 11.62 2.85
CA ALA A 50 -3.75 11.07 3.86
C ALA A 50 -5.25 11.17 3.49
N GLY A 51 -5.64 12.23 2.77
CA GLY A 51 -7.03 12.42 2.31
C GLY A 51 -7.40 11.62 1.05
N ARG A 52 -6.45 10.93 0.41
CA ARG A 52 -6.68 10.18 -0.85
C ARG A 52 -6.80 8.68 -0.66
N PHE A 53 -6.24 8.15 0.43
CA PHE A 53 -6.10 6.72 0.65
C PHE A 53 -6.51 6.33 2.07
N PRO A 54 -7.05 5.11 2.28
CA PRO A 54 -7.33 4.63 3.62
C PRO A 54 -6.05 4.58 4.46
N GLN A 55 -6.18 4.90 5.75
CA GLN A 55 -5.06 4.82 6.68
C GLN A 55 -4.98 3.40 7.25
N ILE A 56 -4.01 2.64 6.78
CA ILE A 56 -3.73 1.27 7.26
C ILE A 56 -2.42 1.31 8.05
N GLU A 57 -2.43 0.76 9.25
CA GLU A 57 -1.24 0.70 10.10
C GLU A 57 -0.10 -0.03 9.38
N ASN A 58 1.14 0.43 9.56
CA ASN A 58 2.35 -0.11 8.91
C ASN A 58 2.37 -0.09 7.37
N TYR A 59 1.42 0.58 6.71
CA TYR A 59 1.43 0.76 5.27
C TYR A 59 1.38 2.23 4.85
N THR A 60 2.10 2.54 3.78
CA THR A 60 1.95 3.79 3.02
C THR A 60 1.45 3.46 1.63
N ILE A 61 0.19 3.82 1.34
CA ILE A 61 -0.41 3.61 0.01
C ILE A 61 0.14 4.63 -0.97
N VAL A 62 0.68 4.14 -2.09
CA VAL A 62 1.29 4.94 -3.16
C VAL A 62 0.25 5.27 -4.24
N GLU A 63 -0.44 4.25 -4.73
CA GLU A 63 -1.47 4.39 -5.76
C GLU A 63 -2.48 3.26 -5.71
N GLN A 64 -3.65 3.48 -6.32
CA GLN A 64 -4.59 2.41 -6.63
C GLN A 64 -4.16 1.74 -7.95
N ILE A 65 -4.00 0.42 -7.92
CA ILE A 65 -3.58 -0.37 -9.10
C ILE A 65 -4.71 -1.25 -9.65
N GLY A 66 -5.79 -1.44 -8.89
CA GLY A 66 -6.93 -2.22 -9.36
C GLY A 66 -8.19 -1.96 -8.55
N LYS A 67 -9.35 -2.22 -9.16
CA LYS A 67 -10.65 -2.16 -8.50
C LYS A 67 -11.51 -3.33 -8.99
N GLY A 68 -11.89 -4.22 -8.09
CA GLY A 68 -12.79 -5.34 -8.39
C GLY A 68 -14.19 -5.10 -7.83
N GLY A 69 -15.02 -6.13 -7.84
CA GLY A 69 -16.37 -6.08 -7.24
C GLY A 69 -16.37 -5.99 -5.71
N PHE A 70 -15.33 -6.51 -5.05
CA PHE A 70 -15.29 -6.66 -3.58
C PHE A 70 -14.32 -5.71 -2.89
N GLY A 71 -13.39 -5.09 -3.61
CA GLY A 71 -12.40 -4.22 -3.01
C GLY A 71 -11.52 -3.49 -3.99
N VAL A 72 -10.59 -2.72 -3.43
CA VAL A 72 -9.55 -1.99 -4.15
C VAL A 72 -8.21 -2.67 -3.90
N VAL A 73 -7.38 -2.77 -4.93
CA VAL A 73 -5.99 -3.17 -4.79
C VAL A 73 -5.14 -1.91 -4.89
N TYR A 74 -4.32 -1.69 -3.87
CA TYR A 74 -3.36 -0.60 -3.80
C TYR A 74 -1.94 -1.13 -3.94
N LYS A 75 -1.07 -0.33 -4.54
CA LYS A 75 0.37 -0.47 -4.33
C LYS A 75 0.73 0.21 -3.03
N ALA A 76 1.29 -0.52 -2.08
CA ALA A 76 1.60 0.00 -0.76
C ALA A 76 3.00 -0.39 -0.32
N ILE A 77 3.66 0.48 0.44
CA ILE A 77 4.95 0.21 1.05
C ILE A 77 4.70 -0.31 2.46
N HIS A 78 5.16 -1.52 2.76
CA HIS A 78 5.17 -2.07 4.11
C HIS A 78 6.33 -1.47 4.90
N HIS A 79 6.04 -0.91 6.08
CA HIS A 79 7.01 -0.10 6.82
C HIS A 79 8.19 -0.92 7.37
N ASP A 80 7.90 -2.07 7.98
CA ASP A 80 8.91 -2.93 8.61
C ASP A 80 9.69 -3.80 7.62
N LYS A 81 9.04 -4.19 6.51
CA LYS A 81 9.65 -5.04 5.48
C LYS A 81 10.37 -4.24 4.39
N GLU A 82 10.23 -2.92 4.40
CA GLU A 82 10.84 -1.98 3.43
C GLU A 82 10.66 -2.40 1.96
N ARG A 83 9.45 -2.84 1.61
CA ARG A 83 9.12 -3.31 0.26
C ARG A 83 7.73 -2.89 -0.17
N ILE A 84 7.53 -2.79 -1.47
CA ILE A 84 6.21 -2.69 -2.08
C ILE A 84 5.47 -4.03 -2.02
N GLU A 85 4.19 -3.97 -1.68
CA GLU A 85 3.22 -5.08 -1.71
C GLU A 85 1.93 -4.62 -2.40
N ALA A 86 1.22 -5.55 -3.03
CA ALA A 86 -0.15 -5.34 -3.42
C ALA A 86 -1.07 -5.53 -2.20
N LEU A 87 -1.78 -4.46 -1.81
CA LEU A 87 -2.65 -4.40 -0.64
C LEU A 87 -4.11 -4.36 -1.10
N LYS A 88 -4.83 -5.47 -0.96
CA LYS A 88 -6.26 -5.52 -1.28
C LYS A 88 -7.09 -5.20 -0.05
N VAL A 89 -7.96 -4.21 -0.17
CA VAL A 89 -8.83 -3.71 0.90
C VAL A 89 -10.29 -3.89 0.52
N LEU A 90 -11.09 -4.48 1.40
CA LEU A 90 -12.53 -4.72 1.19
C LEU A 90 -13.32 -3.40 1.29
N PHE A 91 -14.31 -3.19 0.41
CA PHE A 91 -15.13 -1.97 0.43
C PHE A 91 -16.08 -1.86 1.63
N THR A 92 -16.73 -2.97 1.96
CA THR A 92 -17.87 -3.00 2.87
C THR A 92 -18.02 -4.39 3.46
N LYS A 93 -18.24 -4.43 4.77
CA LYS A 93 -18.42 -5.65 5.54
C LYS A 93 -19.88 -6.11 5.51
N THR A 94 -20.34 -6.65 4.39
CA THR A 94 -21.52 -7.53 4.44
C THR A 94 -21.07 -8.96 4.77
N PRO A 95 -21.91 -9.79 5.42
CA PRO A 95 -21.54 -11.18 5.71
C PRO A 95 -21.11 -11.95 4.45
N LEU A 96 -21.80 -11.71 3.33
CA LEU A 96 -21.49 -12.33 2.05
C LEU A 96 -20.11 -11.88 1.50
N MET A 97 -19.84 -10.57 1.50
CA MET A 97 -18.55 -10.05 1.02
C MET A 97 -17.39 -10.50 1.90
N THR A 98 -17.62 -10.54 3.21
CA THR A 98 -16.62 -11.01 4.19
C THR A 98 -16.28 -12.47 3.94
N SER A 99 -17.30 -13.32 3.76
CA SER A 99 -17.10 -14.74 3.45
C SER A 99 -16.35 -14.94 2.13
N TYR A 100 -16.66 -14.17 1.07
CA TYR A 100 -15.90 -14.24 -0.18
C TYR A 100 -14.45 -13.79 0.00
N PHE A 101 -14.20 -12.76 0.80
CA PHE A 101 -12.86 -12.26 1.08
C PHE A 101 -12.03 -13.27 1.88
N GLU A 102 -12.62 -13.88 2.92
CA GLU A 102 -12.01 -14.95 3.70
C GLU A 102 -11.68 -16.18 2.85
N ASN A 103 -12.59 -16.55 1.94
CA ASN A 103 -12.38 -17.65 1.01
C ASN A 103 -11.23 -17.36 0.04
N GLU A 104 -11.14 -16.14 -0.48
CA GLU A 104 -10.06 -15.71 -1.35
C GLU A 104 -8.70 -15.83 -0.66
N VAL A 105 -8.59 -15.35 0.59
CA VAL A 105 -7.38 -15.50 1.41
C VAL A 105 -7.03 -16.99 1.60
N HIS A 106 -7.99 -17.84 1.94
CA HIS A 106 -7.76 -19.28 2.11
C HIS A 106 -7.29 -19.98 0.84
N LEU A 107 -7.80 -19.57 -0.33
CA LEU A 107 -7.41 -20.14 -1.62
C LEU A 107 -5.98 -19.73 -1.96
N ILE A 108 -5.66 -18.43 -1.90
CA ILE A 108 -4.32 -17.93 -2.23
C ILE A 108 -3.27 -18.50 -1.25
N ALA A 109 -3.59 -18.62 0.04
CA ALA A 109 -2.70 -19.20 1.05
C ALA A 109 -2.25 -20.64 0.73
N LYS A 110 -3.06 -21.40 -0.02
CA LYS A 110 -2.76 -22.78 -0.43
C LYS A 110 -2.00 -22.87 -1.74
N LEU A 111 -1.92 -21.79 -2.51
CA LEU A 111 -1.25 -21.76 -3.81
C LEU A 111 0.21 -21.35 -3.64
N ARG A 112 1.11 -22.16 -4.21
CA ARG A 112 2.54 -21.85 -4.31
C ARG A 112 3.01 -22.18 -5.71
N HIS A 113 3.14 -21.15 -6.54
CA HIS A 113 3.58 -21.30 -7.92
C HIS A 113 4.29 -20.02 -8.39
N PRO A 114 5.37 -20.09 -9.19
CA PRO A 114 6.10 -18.91 -9.71
C PRO A 114 5.28 -17.96 -10.58
N HIS A 115 3.99 -18.26 -10.84
CA HIS A 115 3.10 -17.45 -11.67
C HIS A 115 1.81 -17.06 -10.93
N ILE A 116 1.77 -17.27 -9.61
CA ILE A 116 0.65 -16.90 -8.75
C ILE A 116 1.24 -16.05 -7.63
N ALA A 117 0.66 -14.88 -7.40
CA ALA A 117 1.11 -13.98 -6.34
C ALA A 117 1.07 -14.70 -4.98
N THR A 118 2.13 -14.54 -4.20
CA THR A 118 2.25 -15.16 -2.88
C THR A 118 1.57 -14.28 -1.85
N LEU A 119 0.65 -14.85 -1.05
CA LEU A 119 0.06 -14.17 0.10
C LEU A 119 1.14 -13.89 1.16
N TYR A 120 1.21 -12.65 1.63
CA TYR A 120 2.14 -12.25 2.69
C TYR A 120 1.47 -12.09 4.05
N ASP A 121 0.29 -11.46 4.10
CA ASP A 121 -0.43 -11.21 5.36
C ASP A 121 -1.94 -11.04 5.11
N ALA A 122 -2.76 -11.25 6.13
CA ALA A 122 -4.20 -11.03 6.09
C ALA A 122 -4.73 -10.53 7.44
N HIS A 123 -5.44 -9.40 7.40
CA HIS A 123 -6.14 -8.79 8.53
C HIS A 123 -7.65 -8.93 8.33
N LEU A 124 -8.25 -9.90 9.04
CA LEU A 124 -9.65 -10.28 8.89
C LEU A 124 -10.52 -9.99 10.13
N SER A 125 -9.92 -9.54 11.23
CA SER A 125 -10.60 -9.39 12.53
C SER A 125 -11.19 -7.99 12.75
N SER A 126 -10.54 -6.95 12.26
CA SER A 126 -10.91 -5.54 12.48
C SER A 126 -10.87 -4.75 11.18
N GLU A 127 -11.77 -3.78 11.05
CA GLU A 127 -11.78 -2.93 9.86
C GLU A 127 -10.60 -1.94 9.84
N PRO A 128 -10.07 -1.63 8.64
CA PRO A 128 -10.46 -2.21 7.35
C PRO A 128 -9.97 -3.66 7.19
N LEU A 129 -10.78 -4.52 6.57
CA LEU A 129 -10.32 -5.87 6.21
C LEU A 129 -9.40 -5.80 4.99
N TYR A 130 -8.23 -6.39 5.09
CA TYR A 130 -7.26 -6.39 4.01
C TYR A 130 -6.40 -7.65 3.98
N TYR A 131 -5.76 -7.90 2.84
CA TYR A 131 -4.65 -8.84 2.74
C TYR A 131 -3.59 -8.29 1.80
N THR A 132 -2.35 -8.77 1.95
CA THR A 132 -1.24 -8.38 1.08
C THR A 132 -0.63 -9.55 0.34
N MET A 133 -0.09 -9.25 -0.84
CA MET A 133 0.58 -10.21 -1.70
C MET A 133 1.73 -9.54 -2.46
N GLU A 134 2.52 -10.36 -3.15
CA GLU A 134 3.53 -9.90 -4.12
C GLU A 134 2.95 -8.93 -5.16
#